data_AF-A0A2N2YU93-F1
#
_entry.id   AF-A0A2N2YU93-F1
#
_cell.length_a   1.000
_cell.length_b   1.000
_cell.length_c   1.000
_cell.angle_alpha   90.00
_cell.angle_beta   90.00
_cell.angle_gamma   90.00
#
_symmetry.space_group_name_H-M   'P 1'
#
loop_
_entity.id
_entity.type
_entity.pdbx_description
1 polymer ?
#
loop_
_entity_poly.entity_id
_entity_poly.type
_entity_poly.pdbx_seq_one_letter_code
_entity_poly.pdbx_strand_id
1 'polypeptide(L)'
;MKKSYLTLIALVFLSLTSFSQKPFETYTMEYLKDGKEYTIDIAIDTTKKDDFSLYTDMYSTDASTKSLGIIITNKNYESFIEALNAAKAKYIEWTKVAKENNVKELRKEIEVNAKNIKGYFLYGSKWKFDYSISLSFTFSVISLESGLKYVLIVGTGKMTASDNQFMETDSGLIVFSNVNEIDDFLSKITLDKINEFKTKPKKEDLFK
;
A
#
# COMPACT_ATOMS: atom_id res chain seq x y z
N MET A 1 48.23 -32.29 29.87
CA MET A 1 47.24 -32.96 29.01
C MET A 1 45.89 -32.28 29.17
N LYS A 2 45.29 -31.92 28.03
CA LYS A 2 43.93 -31.38 27.81
C LYS A 2 42.85 -32.08 28.67
N LYS A 3 41.87 -31.32 29.18
CA LYS A 3 40.54 -31.15 28.54
C LYS A 3 39.61 -30.28 29.40
N SER A 4 39.09 -29.23 28.78
CA SER A 4 37.98 -28.38 29.20
C SER A 4 36.64 -29.10 29.08
N TYR A 5 35.69 -28.82 29.97
CA TYR A 5 34.24 -28.98 29.76
C TYR A 5 33.54 -27.86 30.54
N LEU A 6 33.45 -26.65 29.96
CA LEU A 6 32.34 -26.14 29.13
C LEU A 6 30.97 -26.24 29.82
N THR A 7 30.60 -25.12 30.43
CA THR A 7 29.31 -24.78 31.01
C THR A 7 28.18 -24.97 29.99
N LEU A 8 27.22 -25.84 30.29
CA LEU A 8 26.01 -26.02 29.49
C LEU A 8 25.04 -24.85 29.79
N ILE A 9 25.09 -23.80 28.96
CA ILE A 9 24.11 -22.71 29.00
C ILE A 9 22.85 -23.16 28.25
N ALA A 10 21.72 -23.09 28.94
CA ALA A 10 20.38 -23.39 28.45
C ALA A 10 20.03 -22.52 27.22
N LEU A 11 19.76 -23.18 26.09
CA LEU A 11 19.17 -22.55 24.91
C LEU A 11 17.64 -22.62 25.07
N VAL A 12 17.08 -21.59 25.69
CA VAL A 12 15.65 -21.30 25.59
C VAL A 12 15.39 -20.94 24.13
N PHE A 13 14.80 -21.87 23.38
CA PHE A 13 14.16 -21.56 22.09
C PHE A 13 12.95 -20.68 22.37
N LEU A 14 13.19 -19.37 22.49
CA LEU A 14 12.15 -18.38 22.22
C LEU A 14 11.80 -18.55 20.75
N SER A 15 10.68 -19.20 20.48
CA SER A 15 10.01 -19.15 19.19
C SER A 15 9.71 -17.68 18.90
N LEU A 16 10.61 -17.02 18.16
CA LEU A 16 10.32 -15.77 17.51
C LEU A 16 9.18 -16.08 16.55
N THR A 17 7.96 -15.74 16.94
CA THR A 17 6.83 -15.72 16.03
C THR A 17 7.09 -14.58 15.05
N SER A 18 7.78 -14.91 13.97
CA SER A 18 7.97 -14.01 12.84
C SER A 18 6.61 -13.73 12.24
N PHE A 19 6.01 -12.59 12.59
CA PHE A 19 4.98 -11.97 11.76
C PHE A 19 5.67 -11.45 10.50
N SER A 20 6.00 -12.36 9.58
CA SER A 20 6.63 -12.01 8.32
C SER A 20 5.54 -11.71 7.31
N GLN A 21 5.32 -10.43 7.03
CA GLN A 21 4.76 -10.01 5.75
C GLN A 21 5.55 -10.71 4.64
N LYS A 22 4.85 -11.17 3.59
CA LYS A 22 5.46 -11.87 2.47
C LYS A 22 5.23 -11.07 1.19
N PRO A 23 6.24 -10.99 0.29
CA PRO A 23 6.04 -10.45 -1.05
C PRO A 23 4.85 -11.11 -1.72
N PHE A 24 3.89 -10.29 -2.18
CA PHE A 24 2.68 -10.75 -2.85
C PHE A 24 2.69 -10.32 -4.33
N GLU A 25 2.71 -9.01 -4.58
CA GLU A 25 2.69 -8.42 -5.92
C GLU A 25 3.52 -7.12 -5.96
N THR A 26 3.77 -6.58 -7.14
CA THR A 26 4.31 -5.23 -7.33
C THR A 26 3.42 -4.41 -8.25
N TYR A 27 3.42 -3.09 -8.10
CA TYR A 27 2.74 -2.18 -9.02
C TYR A 27 3.63 -1.01 -9.40
N THR A 28 3.39 -0.43 -10.57
CA THR A 28 4.22 0.63 -11.13
C THR A 28 3.46 1.95 -11.12
N MET A 29 4.12 3.02 -10.69
CA MET A 29 3.62 4.38 -10.86
C MET A 29 4.33 5.05 -12.03
N GLU A 30 3.68 5.08 -13.19
CA GLU A 30 4.24 5.71 -14.41
C GLU A 30 4.32 7.24 -14.29
N TYR A 31 3.57 7.83 -13.35
CA TYR A 31 3.66 9.27 -13.07
C TYR A 31 5.07 9.69 -12.65
N LEU A 32 5.78 8.81 -11.93
CA LEU A 32 7.14 9.06 -11.48
C LEU A 32 8.13 8.77 -12.62
N LYS A 33 9.18 9.59 -12.71
CA LYS A 33 10.23 9.44 -13.72
C LYS A 33 10.75 7.99 -13.75
N ASP A 34 10.79 7.41 -14.95
CA ASP A 34 11.21 6.03 -15.25
C ASP A 34 10.31 4.90 -14.72
N GLY A 35 9.10 5.20 -14.23
CA GLY A 35 8.12 4.18 -13.82
C GLY A 35 8.59 3.42 -12.59
N LYS A 36 8.45 4.02 -11.41
CA LYS A 36 8.93 3.41 -10.17
C LYS A 36 8.00 2.30 -9.70
N GLU A 37 8.57 1.14 -9.39
CA GLU A 37 7.87 0.00 -8.80
C GLU A 37 7.73 0.12 -7.27
N TYR A 38 6.60 -0.38 -6.78
CA TYR A 38 6.20 -0.42 -5.38
C TYR A 38 5.69 -1.82 -5.04
N THR A 39 5.90 -2.23 -3.79
CA THR A 39 5.54 -3.57 -3.34
C THR A 39 4.15 -3.59 -2.71
N ILE A 40 3.50 -4.73 -2.88
CA ILE A 40 2.35 -5.14 -2.10
C ILE A 40 2.78 -6.41 -1.39
N ASP A 41 2.87 -6.35 -0.07
CA ASP A 41 3.12 -7.51 0.77
C ASP A 41 1.81 -7.99 1.39
N ILE A 42 1.73 -9.29 1.69
CA ILE A 42 0.59 -9.91 2.36
C ILE A 42 0.99 -10.52 3.69
N ALA A 43 0.22 -10.21 4.73
CA ALA A 43 0.24 -10.93 5.99
C ALA A 43 -1.00 -11.83 6.07
N ILE A 44 -0.82 -13.10 6.43
CA ILE A 44 -1.91 -14.08 6.60
C ILE A 44 -1.89 -14.54 8.06
N ASP A 45 -3.04 -14.47 8.73
CA ASP A 45 -3.20 -15.03 10.06
C ASP A 45 -3.34 -16.55 9.97
N THR A 46 -2.36 -17.28 10.52
CA THR A 46 -2.37 -18.76 10.50
C THR A 46 -3.39 -19.36 11.45
N THR A 47 -3.89 -18.59 12.42
CA THR A 47 -4.92 -19.00 13.38
C THR A 47 -6.34 -18.78 12.83
N LYS A 48 -6.51 -17.81 11.92
CA LYS A 48 -7.75 -17.51 11.20
C LYS A 48 -7.46 -17.59 9.70
N LYS A 49 -7.56 -18.79 9.13
CA LYS A 49 -7.12 -19.11 7.75
C LYS A 49 -7.60 -18.14 6.65
N ASP A 50 -8.73 -17.45 6.87
CA ASP A 50 -9.29 -16.53 5.90
C ASP A 50 -8.83 -15.07 6.08
N ASP A 51 -8.24 -14.72 7.22
CA ASP A 51 -7.85 -13.36 7.54
C ASP A 51 -6.52 -12.98 6.89
N PHE A 52 -6.48 -11.80 6.28
CA PHE A 52 -5.32 -11.26 5.60
C PHE A 52 -5.23 -9.75 5.75
N SER A 53 -4.04 -9.22 5.50
CA SER A 53 -3.81 -7.79 5.36
C SER A 53 -2.81 -7.54 4.25
N LEU A 54 -3.14 -6.63 3.33
CA LEU A 54 -2.24 -6.15 2.29
C LEU A 54 -1.52 -4.91 2.80
N TYR A 55 -0.19 -4.91 2.73
CA TYR A 55 0.67 -3.77 3.01
C TYR A 55 1.14 -3.24 1.67
N THR A 56 0.62 -2.08 1.28
CA THR A 56 0.87 -1.47 -0.02
C THR A 56 1.76 -0.25 0.18
N ASP A 57 3.02 -0.36 -0.23
CA ASP A 57 3.97 0.75 -0.19
C ASP A 57 3.50 1.88 -1.11
N MET A 58 3.78 3.14 -0.73
CA MET A 58 3.38 4.32 -1.49
C MET A 58 4.54 5.30 -1.69
N TYR A 59 4.40 6.24 -2.61
CA TYR A 59 5.35 7.34 -2.75
C TYR A 59 5.22 8.29 -1.56
N SER A 60 6.32 8.56 -0.85
CA SER A 60 6.34 9.57 0.21
C SER A 60 6.59 10.96 -0.36
N THR A 61 5.80 11.94 0.09
CA THR A 61 6.09 13.36 -0.15
C THR A 61 7.11 13.94 0.83
N ASP A 62 7.45 13.21 1.88
CA ASP A 62 8.48 13.58 2.86
C ASP A 62 9.83 12.98 2.44
N ALA A 63 10.79 13.85 2.12
CA ALA A 63 12.12 13.45 1.67
C ALA A 63 12.92 12.66 2.72
N SER A 64 12.55 12.75 4.00
CA SER A 64 13.20 12.04 5.11
C SER A 64 12.62 10.66 5.38
N THR A 65 11.40 10.39 4.89
CA THR A 65 10.70 9.12 5.12
C THR A 65 11.03 8.12 4.01
N LYS A 66 11.75 7.06 4.38
CA LYS A 66 12.25 6.06 3.42
C LYS A 66 11.19 5.12 2.88
N SER A 67 10.20 4.78 3.71
CA SER A 67 9.11 3.87 3.34
C SER A 67 7.88 4.20 4.18
N LEU A 68 6.74 4.13 3.51
CA LEU A 68 5.42 4.27 4.09
C LEU A 68 4.41 3.59 3.16
N GLY A 69 3.21 3.35 3.68
CA GLY A 69 2.13 2.80 2.88
C GLY A 69 0.82 2.69 3.64
N ILE A 70 -0.10 1.95 3.05
CA ILE A 70 -1.40 1.62 3.64
C ILE A 70 -1.54 0.14 3.92
N ILE A 71 -2.38 -0.17 4.92
CA ILE A 71 -2.77 -1.52 5.29
C ILE A 71 -4.26 -1.70 4.99
N ILE A 72 -4.55 -2.62 4.09
CA ILE A 72 -5.91 -3.02 3.71
C ILE A 72 -6.19 -4.38 4.36
N THR A 73 -6.95 -4.38 5.45
CA THR A 73 -7.35 -5.62 6.13
C THR A 73 -8.46 -6.33 5.35
N ASN A 74 -8.60 -7.64 5.53
CA ASN A 74 -9.69 -8.43 4.95
C ASN A 74 -11.07 -7.79 5.16
N LYS A 75 -11.35 -7.32 6.38
CA LYS A 75 -12.61 -6.64 6.74
C LYS A 75 -12.87 -5.37 5.92
N ASN A 76 -11.83 -4.65 5.53
CA ASN A 76 -11.94 -3.36 4.84
C ASN A 76 -11.61 -3.47 3.34
N TYR A 77 -11.27 -4.67 2.86
CA TYR A 77 -10.88 -4.92 1.47
C TYR A 77 -11.98 -4.51 0.50
N GLU A 78 -13.22 -4.96 0.71
CA GLU A 78 -14.36 -4.63 -0.15
C GLU A 78 -14.58 -3.12 -0.22
N SER A 79 -14.59 -2.44 0.94
CA SER A 79 -14.75 -0.98 0.99
C SER A 79 -13.63 -0.23 0.25
N PHE A 80 -12.40 -0.74 0.28
CA PHE A 80 -11.29 -0.16 -0.48
C PHE A 80 -11.49 -0.35 -2.00
N ILE A 81 -11.85 -1.55 -2.43
CA ILE A 81 -12.11 -1.87 -3.84
C ILE A 81 -13.28 -1.06 -4.39
N GLU A 82 -14.37 -0.93 -3.63
CA GLU A 82 -15.52 -0.10 -4.01
C GLU A 82 -15.13 1.38 -4.15
N ALA A 83 -14.38 1.93 -3.19
CA ALA A 83 -13.93 3.32 -3.24
C ALA A 83 -13.02 3.58 -4.45
N LEU A 84 -12.07 2.68 -4.73
CA LEU A 84 -11.17 2.82 -5.87
C LEU A 84 -11.90 2.66 -7.22
N ASN A 85 -12.88 1.76 -7.32
CA ASN A 85 -13.72 1.63 -8.51
C ASN A 85 -14.63 2.86 -8.74
N ALA A 86 -15.20 3.43 -7.66
CA ALA A 86 -15.97 4.65 -7.75
C ALA A 86 -15.08 5.85 -8.17
N ALA A 87 -13.87 5.95 -7.62
CA ALA A 87 -12.88 6.92 -8.03
C ALA A 87 -12.46 6.75 -9.51
N LYS A 88 -12.26 5.51 -9.96
CA LYS A 88 -11.99 5.16 -11.36
C LYS A 88 -13.10 5.64 -12.28
N ALA A 89 -14.37 5.39 -11.93
CA ALA A 89 -15.51 5.83 -12.73
C ALA A 89 -15.53 7.36 -12.88
N LYS A 90 -15.29 8.10 -11.78
CA LYS A 90 -15.19 9.56 -11.80
C LYS A 90 -13.96 10.07 -12.56
N TYR A 91 -12.83 9.39 -12.44
CA TYR A 91 -11.63 9.69 -13.23
C TYR A 91 -11.91 9.60 -14.73
N ILE A 92 -12.59 8.55 -15.19
CA ILE A 92 -12.97 8.37 -16.60
C ILE A 92 -13.90 9.49 -17.07
N GLU A 93 -14.97 9.75 -16.30
CA GLU A 93 -15.94 10.82 -16.58
C GLU A 93 -15.26 12.19 -16.68
N TRP A 94 -14.50 12.57 -15.67
CA TRP A 94 -13.90 13.90 -15.59
C TRP A 94 -12.73 14.08 -16.54
N THR A 95 -12.01 13.01 -16.88
CA THR A 95 -11.01 13.05 -17.97
C THR A 95 -11.66 13.39 -19.30
N LYS A 96 -12.81 12.78 -19.61
CA LYS A 96 -13.57 13.09 -20.84
C LYS A 96 -14.02 14.55 -20.85
N VAL A 97 -14.67 15.00 -19.78
CA VAL A 97 -15.16 16.39 -19.64
C VAL A 97 -14.02 17.40 -19.74
N ALA A 98 -12.89 17.15 -19.06
CA ALA A 98 -11.74 18.05 -19.09
C ALA A 98 -11.15 18.19 -20.49
N LYS A 99 -11.08 17.08 -21.25
CA LYS A 99 -10.63 17.08 -22.66
C LYS A 99 -11.59 17.87 -23.56
N GLU A 100 -12.89 17.62 -23.45
CA GLU A 100 -13.92 18.31 -24.24
C GLU A 100 -13.92 19.83 -24.00
N ASN A 101 -13.62 20.25 -22.77
CA ASN A 101 -13.64 21.66 -22.37
C ASN A 101 -12.24 22.31 -22.38
N ASN A 102 -11.21 21.62 -22.87
CA ASN A 102 -9.82 22.12 -22.91
C ASN A 102 -9.29 22.62 -21.56
N VAL A 103 -9.71 22.00 -20.45
CA VAL A 103 -9.26 22.33 -19.09
C VAL A 103 -7.74 22.14 -19.01
N LYS A 104 -7.01 23.16 -18.56
CA LYS A 104 -5.54 23.14 -18.47
C LYS A 104 -5.02 22.85 -17.07
N GLU A 105 -5.80 23.21 -16.07
CA GLU A 105 -5.46 23.01 -14.68
C GLU A 105 -6.76 22.81 -13.89
N LEU A 106 -6.78 21.77 -13.07
CA LEU A 106 -7.88 21.47 -12.17
C LEU A 106 -7.34 20.58 -11.07
N ARG A 107 -7.82 20.82 -9.85
CA ARG A 107 -7.70 19.86 -8.75
C ARG A 107 -9.07 19.74 -8.12
N LYS A 108 -9.61 18.52 -8.08
CA LYS A 108 -10.94 18.27 -7.56
C LYS A 108 -10.96 16.97 -6.78
N GLU A 109 -11.41 17.05 -5.53
CA GLU A 109 -11.63 15.87 -4.70
C GLU A 109 -12.85 15.07 -5.23
N ILE A 110 -12.72 13.75 -5.19
CA ILE A 110 -13.76 12.80 -5.51
C ILE A 110 -14.34 12.34 -4.17
N GLU A 111 -15.64 12.59 -3.97
CA GLU A 111 -16.37 12.21 -2.76
C GLU A 111 -16.60 10.69 -2.70
N VAL A 112 -15.55 9.96 -2.31
CA VAL A 112 -15.57 8.52 -2.05
C VAL A 112 -14.79 8.24 -0.77
N ASN A 113 -15.12 7.15 -0.08
CA ASN A 113 -14.51 6.84 1.21
C ASN A 113 -14.18 5.35 1.29
N ALA A 114 -12.91 5.04 1.55
CA ALA A 114 -12.45 3.72 1.95
C ALA A 114 -12.40 3.64 3.48
N LYS A 115 -13.24 2.78 4.07
CA LYS A 115 -13.43 2.74 5.52
C LYS A 115 -12.25 2.10 6.24
N ASN A 116 -11.81 2.74 7.33
CA ASN A 116 -10.87 2.18 8.32
C ASN A 116 -9.56 1.67 7.70
N ILE A 117 -9.05 2.34 6.67
CA ILE A 117 -7.71 2.08 6.16
C ILE A 117 -6.69 2.51 7.23
N LYS A 118 -5.60 1.76 7.36
CA LYS A 118 -4.52 2.09 8.28
C LYS A 118 -3.29 2.50 7.49
N GLY A 119 -2.43 3.32 8.07
CA GLY A 119 -1.13 3.69 7.54
C GLY A 119 0.01 3.03 8.29
N TYR A 120 1.14 2.90 7.62
CA TYR A 120 2.42 2.64 8.26
C TYR A 120 3.50 3.52 7.66
N PHE A 121 4.52 3.81 8.45
CA PHE A 121 5.70 4.54 8.00
C PHE A 121 6.92 4.21 8.84
N LEU A 122 8.09 4.37 8.25
CA LEU A 122 9.36 4.19 8.93
C LEU A 122 9.81 5.52 9.55
N TYR A 123 9.97 5.56 10.87
CA TYR A 123 10.53 6.69 11.59
C TYR A 123 11.89 6.30 12.19
N GLY A 124 12.98 6.85 11.62
CA GLY A 124 14.34 6.37 11.89
C GLY A 124 14.52 4.92 11.41
N SER A 125 14.55 3.97 12.35
CA SER A 125 14.67 2.53 12.07
C SER A 125 13.50 1.71 12.63
N LYS A 126 12.41 2.35 13.04
CA LYS A 126 11.25 1.70 13.66
C LYS A 126 10.00 1.93 12.83
N TRP A 127 9.24 0.86 12.62
CA TRP A 127 7.92 0.94 12.03
C TRP A 127 6.94 1.59 12.98
N LYS A 128 6.17 2.53 12.45
CA LYS A 128 5.08 3.24 13.11
C LYS A 128 3.81 3.00 12.33
N PHE A 129 2.69 3.02 13.04
CA PHE A 129 1.38 2.74 12.49
C PHE A 129 0.42 3.85 12.86
N ASP A 130 -0.40 4.26 11.89
CA ASP A 130 -1.51 5.18 12.07
C ASP A 130 -2.80 4.41 11.78
N TYR A 131 -3.69 4.31 12.76
CA TYR A 131 -4.95 3.56 12.62
C TYR A 131 -6.14 4.46 12.29
N SER A 132 -5.88 5.73 12.01
CA SER A 132 -6.89 6.78 11.85
C SER A 132 -6.84 7.49 10.49
N ILE A 133 -6.04 6.98 9.55
CA ILE A 133 -5.94 7.61 8.23
C ILE A 133 -7.27 7.53 7.47
N SER A 134 -7.55 8.57 6.70
CA SER A 134 -8.64 8.59 5.73
C SER A 134 -8.05 8.84 4.36
N LEU A 135 -8.28 7.91 3.43
CA LEU A 135 -7.81 8.08 2.06
C LEU A 135 -8.58 9.21 1.38
N SER A 136 -7.84 10.12 0.77
CA SER A 136 -8.34 11.13 -0.15
C SER A 136 -8.21 10.61 -1.58
N PHE A 137 -9.20 10.91 -2.42
CA PHE A 137 -9.18 10.57 -3.84
C PHE A 137 -9.33 11.88 -4.62
N THR A 138 -8.30 12.27 -5.37
CA THR A 138 -8.27 13.56 -6.06
C THR A 138 -8.03 13.37 -7.55
N PHE A 139 -8.90 13.92 -8.37
CA PHE A 139 -8.64 14.12 -9.80
C PHE A 139 -7.84 15.40 -10.01
N SER A 140 -6.78 15.33 -10.82
CA SER A 140 -6.05 16.54 -11.23
C SER A 140 -5.75 16.57 -12.72
N VAL A 141 -5.85 17.76 -13.30
CA VAL A 141 -5.33 18.11 -14.63
C VAL A 141 -4.09 18.96 -14.39
N ILE A 142 -2.95 18.50 -14.90
CA ILE A 142 -1.64 19.11 -14.66
C ILE A 142 -1.04 19.46 -16.01
N SER A 143 -0.66 20.73 -16.19
CA SER A 143 0.08 21.19 -17.37
C SER A 143 1.58 20.99 -17.14
N LEU A 144 2.18 20.09 -17.93
CA LEU A 144 3.63 19.87 -17.97
C LEU A 144 4.17 20.35 -19.33
N GLU A 145 5.48 20.54 -19.42
CA GLU A 145 6.15 20.84 -20.71
C GLU A 145 5.87 19.74 -21.76
N SER A 146 5.70 18.49 -21.32
CA SER A 146 5.38 17.32 -22.17
C SER A 146 3.89 17.22 -22.55
N GLY A 147 3.05 18.17 -22.10
CA GLY A 147 1.62 18.22 -22.36
C GLY A 147 0.76 18.08 -21.10
N LEU A 148 -0.55 17.97 -21.31
CA LEU A 148 -1.51 17.80 -20.22
C LEU A 148 -1.50 16.36 -19.69
N LYS A 149 -1.41 16.22 -18.37
CA LYS A 149 -1.62 14.96 -17.66
C LYS A 149 -2.93 15.00 -16.88
N TYR A 150 -3.63 13.88 -16.90
CA TYR A 150 -4.82 13.63 -16.11
C TYR A 150 -4.44 12.55 -15.12
N VAL A 151 -4.63 12.80 -13.83
CA VAL A 151 -4.19 11.85 -12.79
C VAL A 151 -5.29 11.63 -11.76
N LEU A 152 -5.35 10.40 -11.26
CA LEU A 152 -6.06 10.06 -10.03
C LEU A 152 -5.02 9.89 -8.92
N ILE A 153 -5.12 10.70 -7.87
CA ILE A 153 -4.23 10.67 -6.71
C ILE A 153 -4.99 10.07 -5.54
N VAL A 154 -4.48 8.98 -4.98
CA VAL A 154 -4.92 8.42 -3.70
C VAL A 154 -3.91 8.82 -2.65
N GLY A 155 -4.32 9.62 -1.68
CA GLY A 155 -3.44 10.19 -0.67
C GLY A 155 -3.84 9.85 0.76
N THR A 156 -2.86 9.54 1.61
CA THR A 156 -3.10 9.29 3.05
C THR A 156 -3.36 10.56 3.85
N GLY A 157 -2.91 11.72 3.35
CA GLY A 157 -2.69 12.89 4.19
C GLY A 157 -1.50 12.66 5.14
N LYS A 158 -1.26 13.64 6.02
CA LYS A 158 -0.22 13.51 7.06
C LYS A 158 -0.55 12.33 7.97
N MET A 159 0.44 11.48 8.24
CA MET A 159 0.29 10.33 9.15
C MET A 159 0.99 10.60 10.47
N THR A 160 0.38 10.14 11.55
CA THR A 160 0.88 10.30 12.92
C THR A 160 0.97 8.94 13.61
N ALA A 161 2.08 8.68 14.28
CA ALA A 161 2.24 7.41 14.97
C ALA A 161 1.23 7.28 16.12
N SER A 162 0.49 6.17 16.12
CA SER A 162 -0.49 5.83 17.16
C SER A 162 0.11 5.73 18.57
N ASP A 163 1.41 5.49 18.68
CA ASP A 163 2.14 5.40 19.95
C ASP A 163 2.87 6.70 20.34
N ASN A 164 2.95 7.70 19.44
CA ASN A 164 3.58 8.99 19.70
C ASN A 164 3.16 10.06 18.70
N GLN A 165 2.38 11.04 19.15
CA GLN A 165 1.88 12.13 18.32
C GLN A 165 2.95 13.06 17.73
N PHE A 166 4.18 13.05 18.26
CA PHE A 166 5.29 13.86 17.73
C PHE A 166 6.08 13.13 16.63
N MET A 167 5.75 11.87 16.35
CA MET A 167 6.33 11.10 15.26
C MET A 167 5.35 11.12 14.11
N GLU A 168 5.66 11.92 13.10
CA GLU A 168 4.79 12.19 11.96
C GLU A 168 5.56 12.02 10.65
N THR A 169 4.82 11.85 9.56
CA THR A 169 5.33 11.90 8.19
C THR A 169 4.29 12.60 7.31
N ASP A 170 4.73 13.22 6.22
CA ASP A 170 3.83 13.79 5.24
C ASP A 170 3.09 12.69 4.43
N SER A 171 2.34 13.10 3.40
CA SER A 171 1.45 12.19 2.68
C SER A 171 2.19 11.07 1.94
N GLY A 172 1.62 9.87 2.04
CA GLY A 172 1.79 8.83 1.04
C GLY A 172 0.86 9.03 -0.14
N LEU A 173 1.34 8.77 -1.35
CA LEU A 173 0.60 8.92 -2.60
C LEU A 173 0.70 7.66 -3.47
N ILE A 174 -0.45 7.24 -4.00
CA ILE A 174 -0.53 6.42 -5.22
C ILE A 174 -1.08 7.34 -6.31
N VAL A 175 -0.35 7.47 -7.41
CA VAL A 175 -0.74 8.33 -8.54
C VAL A 175 -0.90 7.47 -9.77
N PHE A 176 -2.14 7.38 -10.25
CA PHE A 176 -2.49 6.69 -11.49
C PHE A 176 -2.58 7.70 -12.62
N SER A 177 -1.81 7.49 -13.70
CA SER A 177 -1.79 8.41 -14.85
C SER A 177 -2.76 8.04 -15.96
N ASN A 178 -3.36 6.86 -15.89
CA ASN A 178 -4.31 6.36 -16.87
C ASN A 178 -5.21 5.26 -16.28
N VAL A 179 -6.25 4.89 -17.02
CA VAL A 179 -7.22 3.86 -16.58
C VAL A 179 -6.58 2.48 -16.47
N ASN A 180 -5.63 2.16 -17.35
CA ASN A 180 -4.99 0.85 -17.38
C ASN A 180 -4.12 0.62 -16.13
N GLU A 181 -3.45 1.66 -15.60
CA GLU A 181 -2.73 1.55 -14.33
C GLU A 181 -3.66 1.24 -13.15
N ILE A 182 -4.87 1.84 -13.13
CA ILE A 182 -5.87 1.56 -12.10
C ILE A 182 -6.34 0.10 -12.22
N ASP A 183 -6.61 -0.37 -13.44
CA ASP A 183 -7.05 -1.73 -13.72
C ASP A 183 -5.97 -2.77 -13.41
N ASP A 184 -4.72 -2.50 -13.78
CA ASP A 184 -3.58 -3.34 -13.44
C ASP A 184 -3.44 -3.49 -11.92
N PHE A 185 -3.48 -2.38 -11.18
CA PHE A 185 -3.44 -2.40 -9.71
C PHE A 185 -4.58 -3.23 -9.11
N LEU A 186 -5.83 -3.00 -9.55
CA LEU A 186 -6.99 -3.78 -9.07
C LEU A 186 -6.86 -5.27 -9.40
N SER A 187 -6.32 -5.62 -10.57
CA SER A 187 -6.14 -7.01 -11.01
C SER A 187 -5.09 -7.78 -10.17
N LYS A 188 -4.17 -7.08 -9.52
CA LYS A 188 -3.12 -7.66 -8.67
C LYS A 188 -3.63 -8.05 -7.29
N ILE A 189 -4.64 -7.36 -6.79
CA ILE A 189 -5.13 -7.55 -5.43
C ILE A 189 -6.46 -8.30 -5.35
N THR A 190 -6.86 -9.03 -6.39
CA THR A 190 -8.14 -9.78 -6.40
C THR A 190 -8.18 -10.85 -5.30
N LEU A 191 -9.39 -11.15 -4.80
CA LEU A 191 -9.59 -12.23 -3.83
C LEU A 191 -9.10 -13.58 -4.37
N ASP A 192 -9.25 -13.84 -5.67
CA ASP A 192 -8.76 -15.07 -6.30
C ASP A 192 -7.23 -15.18 -6.20
N LYS A 193 -6.49 -14.12 -6.52
CA LYS A 193 -5.02 -14.10 -6.37
C LYS A 193 -4.59 -14.23 -4.91
N ILE A 194 -5.31 -13.57 -3.99
CA ILE A 194 -5.06 -13.67 -2.55
C ILE A 194 -5.28 -15.12 -2.09
N ASN A 195 -6.36 -15.77 -2.53
CA ASN A 195 -6.68 -17.15 -2.17
C ASN A 195 -5.70 -18.16 -2.81
N GLU A 196 -5.27 -17.92 -4.04
CA GLU A 196 -4.19 -18.70 -4.68
C GLU A 196 -2.90 -18.60 -3.85
N PHE A 197 -2.52 -17.39 -3.44
CA PHE A 197 -1.33 -17.18 -2.61
C PHE A 197 -1.42 -17.88 -1.25
N LYS A 198 -2.60 -17.88 -0.61
CA LYS A 198 -2.82 -18.59 0.67
C LYS A 198 -2.66 -20.11 0.55
N THR A 199 -3.11 -20.68 -0.56
CA THR A 199 -3.18 -22.14 -0.76
C THR A 199 -1.94 -22.74 -1.42
N LYS A 200 -1.09 -21.90 -2.02
CA LYS A 200 0.16 -22.34 -2.66
C LYS A 200 1.07 -23.06 -1.65
N PRO A 201 1.53 -24.30 -1.94
CA PRO A 201 2.44 -25.00 -1.06
C PRO A 201 3.71 -24.20 -0.88
N LYS A 202 4.10 -23.98 0.38
CA LYS A 202 5.34 -23.25 0.69
C LYS A 202 6.52 -24.13 0.30
N LYS A 203 7.62 -23.54 -0.18
CA LYS A 203 8.84 -24.29 -0.53
C LYS A 203 9.33 -25.18 0.61
N GLU A 204 9.12 -24.75 1.85
CA GLU A 204 9.41 -25.48 3.09
C GLU A 204 8.54 -26.74 3.27
N ASP A 205 7.32 -26.76 2.74
CA ASP A 205 6.41 -27.91 2.78
C ASP A 205 6.72 -28.96 1.70
N LEU A 206 7.56 -28.63 0.71
CA LEU A 206 7.90 -29.51 -0.42
C LEU A 206 9.06 -30.49 -0.12
N PHE A 207 9.78 -30.32 0.99
CA PHE A 207 10.94 -31.15 1.34
C PHE A 207 10.78 -31.87 2.70
N LYS A 208 9.58 -32.41 2.97
CA LYS A 208 9.32 -33.26 4.15
C LYS A 208 9.79 -34.69 3.93
#